data_AF-A0A3P7R7U4-F1
#
_entry.id   AF-A0A3P7R7U4-F1
#
_cell.length_a   1.000
_cell.length_b   1.000
_cell.length_c   1.000
_cell.angle_alpha   90.00
_cell.angle_beta   90.00
_cell.angle_gamma   90.00
#
_symmetry.space_group_name_H-M   'P 1'
#
loop_
_entity.id
_entity.type
_entity.pdbx_description
1 polymer ?
#
loop_
_entity_poly.entity_id
_entity_poly.type
_entity_poly.pdbx_seq_one_letter_code
_entity_poly.pdbx_strand_id
1 'polypeptide(L)' 'MAFMAVKETQHGLFLNQGQCCCSGTRIYVEEPIYNEFLERSAAAAKARVVGDPFDPKTDQ' A
#
# COMPACT_ATOMS: atom_id res chain seq x y z
N MET A 1 1.69 -10.62 12.72
CA MET A 1 1.94 -9.15 12.79
C MET A 1 2.21 -8.53 11.42
N ALA A 2 3.08 -9.11 10.57
CA ALA A 2 3.45 -8.51 9.28
C ALA A 2 2.29 -8.27 8.28
N PHE A 3 1.19 -9.04 8.33
CA PHE A 3 0.01 -8.82 7.47
C PHE A 3 -0.67 -7.48 7.71
N MET A 4 -0.84 -7.09 8.98
CA MET A 4 -1.45 -5.80 9.33
C MET A 4 -0.57 -4.65 8.87
N ALA A 5 0.76 -4.76 9.06
CA ALA A 5 1.70 -3.72 8.62
C ALA A 5 1.59 -3.48 7.11
N VAL A 6 1.57 -4.54 6.28
CA VAL A 6 1.40 -4.41 4.83
C VAL A 6 0.08 -3.72 4.50
N LYS A 7 -1.05 -4.18 5.05
CA LYS A 7 -2.37 -3.61 4.75
C LYS A 7 -2.46 -2.12 5.09
N GLU A 8 -2.08 -1.73 6.30
CA GLU A 8 -2.19 -0.34 6.75
C GLU A 8 -1.22 0.59 6.00
N THR A 9 -0.02 0.09 5.69
CA THR A 9 0.92 0.82 4.82
C THR A 9 0.33 1.06 3.43
N GLN A 10 -0.26 0.04 2.80
CA GLN A 10 -0.86 0.21 1.46
C GLN A 10 -2.01 1.23 1.48
N HIS A 11 -2.85 1.20 2.51
CA HIS A 11 -3.90 2.20 2.67
C HIS A 11 -3.31 3.61 2.84
N GLY A 12 -2.34 3.79 3.74
CA GLY A 12 -1.71 5.07 3.99
C GLY A 12 -0.91 5.64 2.82
N LEU A 13 -0.39 4.80 1.92
CA LEU A 13 0.27 5.27 0.69
C LEU A 13 -0.73 5.64 -0.39
N PHE A 14 -1.70 4.76 -0.65
CA PHE A 14 -2.46 4.81 -1.89
C PHE A 14 -3.87 5.37 -1.76
N LEU A 15 -4.37 5.62 -0.54
CA LEU A 15 -5.66 6.29 -0.34
C LEU A 15 -5.73 7.58 -1.16
N ASN A 16 -6.81 7.75 -1.90
CA ASN A 16 -7.01 8.89 -2.81
C ASN A 16 -5.85 9.02 -3.80
N GLN A 17 -5.35 7.88 -4.28
CA GLN A 17 -4.21 7.80 -5.19
C GLN A 17 -2.94 8.46 -4.62
N GLY A 18 -2.80 8.48 -3.30
CA GLY A 18 -1.71 9.16 -2.59
C GLY A 18 -1.86 10.68 -2.50
N GLN A 19 -2.98 11.24 -2.97
CA GLN A 19 -3.32 12.66 -2.83
C GLN A 19 -3.91 12.93 -1.42
N CYS A 20 -3.19 12.49 -0.37
CA CYS A 20 -3.36 12.95 1.00
C CYS A 20 -2.09 13.69 1.42
N CYS A 21 -2.22 14.84 2.07
CA CYS A 21 -1.09 15.51 2.73
C CYS A 21 -0.37 14.62 3.75
N CYS A 22 -1.08 13.61 4.25
CA CYS A 22 -0.67 12.63 5.23
C CYS A 22 -0.10 11.33 4.62
N SER A 23 0.07 11.24 3.30
CA SER A 23 0.47 9.98 2.64
C SER A 23 1.83 9.49 3.13
N GLY A 24 1.90 8.21 3.46
CA GLY A 24 3.08 7.52 3.99
C GLY A 24 4.16 7.25 2.93
N THR A 25 4.64 8.28 2.23
CA THR A 25 5.56 8.15 1.06
C THR A 25 6.90 7.47 1.36
N ARG A 26 7.25 7.31 2.64
CA ARG A 26 8.45 6.62 3.12
C ARG A 26 8.07 5.64 4.23
N ILE A 27 8.53 4.39 4.08
CA ILE A 27 8.32 3.31 5.04
C ILE A 27 9.69 2.83 5.50
N TYR A 28 9.92 2.80 6.81
CA TYR A 28 11.11 2.22 7.42
C TYR A 28 10.75 0.84 7.97
N VAL A 29 11.59 -0.15 7.68
CA VAL A 29 11.33 -1.54 8.04
C VAL A 29 12.60 -2.12 8.63
N GLU A 30 12.47 -2.77 9.78
CA GLU A 30 13.59 -3.44 10.48
C GLU A 30 14.18 -4.57 9.62
N GLU A 31 15.51 -4.67 9.63
CA GLU A 31 16.28 -5.60 8.79
C GLU A 31 15.76 -7.06 8.81
N PRO A 32 15.40 -7.65 9.98
CA PRO A 32 14.94 -9.04 10.04
C PRO A 32 13.66 -9.35 9.24
N ILE A 33 12.84 -8.34 8.92
CA ILE A 33 11.56 -8.50 8.20
C ILE A 33 11.54 -7.76 6.86
N TYR A 34 12.64 -7.09 6.48
CA TYR A 34 12.69 -6.20 5.33
C TYR A 34 12.26 -6.90 4.04
N ASN A 35 12.86 -8.05 3.72
CA ASN A 35 12.57 -8.78 2.47
C ASN A 35 11.13 -9.30 2.42
N GLU A 36 10.64 -9.90 3.51
CA GLU A 36 9.25 -10.40 3.58
C GLU A 36 8.25 -9.24 3.39
N PHE A 37 8.49 -8.12 4.07
CA PHE A 37 7.64 -6.95 3.95
C PHE A 37 7.67 -6.37 2.53
N LEU A 38 8.86 -6.24 1.94
CA LEU A 38 9.05 -5.70 0.59
C LEU A 38 8.31 -6.54 -0.45
N GLU A 39 8.48 -7.86 -0.44
CA GLU A 39 7.82 -8.76 -1.40
C GLU A 39 6.31 -8.67 -1.29
N ARG A 40 5.78 -8.69 -0.06
CA ARG A 40 4.33 -8.65 0.18
C ARG A 40 3.73 -7.28 -0.12
N SER A 41 4.44 -6.20 0.21
CA SER A 41 4.05 -4.83 -0.11
C SER A 41 4.00 -4.61 -1.62
N ALA A 42 5.02 -5.08 -2.35
CA ALA A 42 5.05 -5.01 -3.80
C ALA A 42 3.95 -5.86 -4.45
N ALA A 43 3.68 -7.06 -3.95
CA ALA A 43 2.59 -7.90 -4.43
C ALA A 43 1.22 -7.24 -4.19
N ALA A 44 0.99 -6.65 -3.01
CA ALA A 44 -0.24 -5.93 -2.72
C ALA A 44 -0.44 -4.71 -3.62
N ALA A 45 0.61 -3.93 -3.85
CA ALA A 45 0.56 -2.78 -4.75
C ALA A 45 0.23 -3.19 -6.20
N LYS A 46 0.81 -4.29 -6.70
CA LYS A 46 0.54 -4.83 -8.04
C LYS A 46 -0.88 -5.39 -8.21
N ALA A 47 -1.52 -5.80 -7.12
CA ALA A 47 -2.87 -6.36 -7.13
C ALA A 47 -3.96 -5.29 -7.16
N ARG A 48 -3.63 -4.00 -6.96
CA ARG A 48 -4.60 -2.91 -6.97
C ARG A 48 -5.21 -2.70 -8.37
N VAL A 49 -6.51 -2.46 -8.41
CA VAL A 49 -7.24 -2.09 -9.62
C VAL A 49 -7.16 -0.58 -9.80
N VAL A 50 -6.37 -0.13 -10.78
CA VAL A 50 -6.28 1.29 -11.16
C VAL A 50 -7.13 1.52 -12.40
N GLY A 51 -8.07 2.47 -12.33
CA GLY A 51 -9.05 2.68 -13.39
C GLY A 51 -9.88 3.95 -13.20
N ASP A 52 -11.07 3.97 -13.81
CA ASP A 52 -12.04 5.05 -13.68
C ASP A 52 -12.44 5.23 -12.20
N PRO A 53 -12.32 6.44 -11.60
CA PRO A 53 -12.70 6.67 -10.21
C PRO A 53 -14.19 6.45 -9.92
N PHE A 54 -15.05 6.41 -10.93
CA PHE A 54 -16.47 6.10 -10.79
C PHE A 54 -16.81 4.62 -11.00
N ASP A 55 -15.86 3.78 -11.45
CA ASP A 55 -16.05 2.33 -11.48
C ASP A 55 -15.92 1.78 -10.05
N PRO A 56 -16.96 1.09 -9.50
CA PRO A 56 -16.92 0.52 -8.17
C PRO A 56 -15.86 -0.58 -7.98
N LYS A 57 -15.23 -1.06 -9.07
CA LYS A 57 -14.12 -2.01 -9.03
C LYS A 57 -12.75 -1.33 -8.88
N THR A 58 -12.65 -0.03 -9.06
CA THR A 58 -11.39 0.72 -8.93
C THR A 58 -11.05 0.93 -7.45
N ASP A 59 -9.81 0.61 -7.06
CA ASP A 59 -9.31 0.81 -5.71
C ASP A 59 -8.90 2.28 -5.50
N GLN A 60 -9.57 2.96 -4.55
CA GLN A 60 -9.28 4.35 -4.16
C GLN A 60 -8.00 4.50 -3.33
#